data_AF-A0A7W7TAA6-F1
#
_entry.id   AF-A0A7W7TAA6-F1
#
_cell.length_a   1.000
_cell.length_b   1.000
_cell.length_c   1.000
_cell.angle_alpha   90.00
_cell.angle_beta   90.00
_cell.angle_gamma   90.00
#
_symmetry.space_group_name_H-M   'P 1'
#
loop_
_entity.id
_entity.type
_entity.pdbx_description
1 polymer ?
#
loop_
_entity_poly.entity_id
_entity_poly.type
_entity_poly.pdbx_seq_one_letter_code
_entity_poly.pdbx_strand_id
1 'polypeptide(L)'
;MRVRMTRRTGVAGLAAVVALLVGATPASASPGDASAFGVDVAVTLLGQAAVQVGPLAVADSDGPTSASVASVDQPGVLRTGVVTASASRDDQSGAVTASASTVDAEVGVLGPVVGDVTASVIAAECTATQQGITGKSTLTDVDLGSLGPVDANAAPNTTIDVKVLNVVVGKLVLNEQVTNTDGSLTVNALHLTLLADVLGALGTGDVVISSATCGPAALPIPMASGTGLWLGLGMLALFAVPAALITLRPRRAEAV
;
A
#
# COMPACT_ATOMS: atom_id res chain seq x y z
N MET A 1 -35.40 1.91 -65.42
CA MET A 1 -34.69 2.36 -64.20
C MET A 1 -34.82 1.26 -63.14
N ARG A 2 -33.80 1.13 -62.29
CA ARG A 2 -33.28 -0.14 -61.74
C ARG A 2 -34.15 -0.82 -60.66
N VAL A 3 -34.46 -2.08 -60.94
CA VAL A 3 -34.53 -3.32 -60.14
C VAL A 3 -34.10 -3.29 -58.65
N ARG A 4 -35.03 -3.78 -57.79
CA ARG A 4 -34.93 -4.64 -56.55
C ARG A 4 -33.97 -4.18 -55.41
N MET A 5 -34.17 -4.48 -54.13
CA MET A 5 -34.62 -5.73 -53.51
C MET A 5 -34.81 -5.50 -51.99
N THR A 6 -35.92 -5.95 -51.44
CA THR A 6 -36.15 -6.15 -49.99
C THR A 6 -35.52 -7.47 -49.52
N ARG A 7 -34.71 -7.44 -48.45
CA ARG A 7 -34.36 -8.58 -47.56
C ARG A 7 -33.93 -7.99 -46.19
N ARG A 8 -34.74 -8.10 -45.13
CA ARG A 8 -34.89 -9.24 -44.18
C ARG A 8 -33.68 -9.47 -43.25
N THR A 9 -33.91 -9.16 -41.96
CA THR A 9 -33.69 -9.98 -40.75
C THR A 9 -32.28 -10.46 -40.33
N GLY A 10 -32.00 -10.31 -39.03
CA GLY A 10 -30.94 -10.97 -38.23
C GLY A 10 -29.72 -10.07 -38.07
N VAL A 11 -29.15 -9.79 -36.90
CA VAL A 11 -28.80 -10.62 -35.72
C VAL A 11 -28.62 -9.62 -34.56
N ALA A 12 -29.42 -9.58 -33.49
CA ALA A 12 -29.43 -10.45 -32.31
C ALA A 12 -28.07 -10.62 -31.61
N GLY A 13 -27.85 -9.80 -30.57
CA GLY A 13 -27.19 -10.24 -29.34
C GLY A 13 -25.66 -10.20 -29.28
N LEU A 14 -25.14 -9.27 -28.48
CA LEU A 14 -24.03 -9.53 -27.58
C LEU A 14 -24.03 -8.46 -26.47
N ALA A 15 -24.77 -8.76 -25.41
CA ALA A 15 -24.58 -8.14 -24.11
C ALA A 15 -23.34 -8.79 -23.49
N ALA A 16 -22.18 -8.14 -23.57
CA ALA A 16 -21.01 -8.53 -22.81
C ALA A 16 -21.08 -7.85 -21.44
N VAL A 17 -21.50 -8.62 -20.43
CA VAL A 17 -21.36 -8.27 -19.02
C VAL A 17 -19.88 -8.26 -18.70
N VAL A 18 -19.28 -7.06 -18.60
CA VAL A 18 -17.95 -6.92 -17.98
C VAL A 18 -18.17 -6.93 -16.47
N ALA A 19 -18.03 -8.10 -15.88
CA ALA A 19 -17.83 -8.22 -14.45
C ALA A 19 -16.46 -7.58 -14.13
N LEU A 20 -16.50 -6.36 -13.59
CA LEU A 20 -15.35 -5.74 -12.93
C LEU A 20 -15.05 -6.56 -11.68
N LEU A 21 -14.17 -7.55 -11.83
CA LEU A 21 -13.40 -8.12 -10.75
C LEU A 21 -12.55 -7.00 -10.14
N VAL A 22 -13.06 -6.36 -9.09
CA VAL A 22 -12.23 -5.59 -8.17
C VAL A 22 -11.46 -6.61 -7.34
N GLY A 23 -10.43 -7.21 -7.95
CA GLY A 23 -9.38 -7.88 -7.21
C GLY A 23 -8.52 -6.77 -6.62
N ALA A 24 -8.43 -6.71 -5.29
CA ALA A 24 -7.36 -5.98 -4.63
C ALA A 24 -6.04 -6.55 -5.14
N THR A 25 -5.36 -5.83 -6.04
CA THR A 25 -3.99 -6.16 -6.39
C THR A 25 -3.17 -6.00 -5.12
N PRO A 26 -2.31 -6.98 -4.77
CA PRO A 26 -1.31 -6.73 -3.74
C PRO A 26 -0.54 -5.48 -4.18
N ALA A 27 -0.34 -4.55 -3.25
CA ALA A 27 0.54 -3.41 -3.47
C ALA A 27 1.96 -3.96 -3.70
N SER A 28 2.28 -4.22 -4.97
CA SER A 28 3.62 -4.61 -5.39
C SER A 28 4.44 -3.33 -5.40
N ALA A 29 5.35 -3.21 -4.45
CA ALA A 29 6.33 -2.14 -4.47
C ALA A 29 7.45 -2.57 -5.44
N SER A 30 7.47 -1.98 -6.64
CA SER A 30 8.64 -2.04 -7.52
C SER A 30 9.87 -1.48 -6.78
N PRO A 31 11.11 -1.82 -7.17
CA PRO A 31 12.29 -1.18 -6.58
C PRO A 31 12.16 0.34 -6.58
N GLY A 32 12.30 0.94 -5.39
CA GLY A 32 12.11 2.36 -5.14
C GLY A 32 10.68 2.80 -4.81
N ASP A 33 9.72 1.89 -4.64
CA ASP A 33 8.37 2.26 -4.22
C ASP A 33 8.22 2.22 -2.69
N ALA A 34 7.42 3.14 -2.15
CA ALA A 34 7.04 3.18 -0.74
C ALA A 34 5.57 3.56 -0.63
N SER A 35 4.87 2.97 0.33
CA SER A 35 3.46 3.27 0.59
C SER A 35 3.15 3.18 2.08
N ALA A 36 2.16 3.94 2.53
CA ALA A 36 1.74 3.95 3.92
C ALA A 36 0.25 4.30 4.03
N PHE A 37 -0.41 3.78 5.07
CA PHE A 37 -1.76 4.16 5.44
C PHE A 37 -1.89 4.17 6.95
N GLY A 38 -2.77 5.02 7.47
CA GLY A 38 -2.89 5.20 8.91
C GLY A 38 -3.90 4.28 9.59
N VAL A 39 -5.01 3.95 8.93
CA VAL A 39 -6.05 3.06 9.51
C VAL A 39 -6.67 2.23 8.41
N ASP A 40 -6.80 0.92 8.65
CA ASP A 40 -7.66 0.01 7.87
C ASP A 40 -8.37 -0.96 8.82
N VAL A 41 -9.69 -1.03 8.72
CA VAL A 41 -10.57 -1.81 9.59
C VAL A 41 -11.53 -2.59 8.73
N ALA A 42 -11.52 -3.90 8.89
CA ALA A 42 -12.41 -4.82 8.20
C ALA A 42 -12.88 -5.87 9.21
N VAL A 43 -13.92 -5.59 10.00
CA VAL A 43 -14.39 -6.48 11.07
C VAL A 43 -15.86 -6.82 10.95
N THR A 44 -16.22 -8.05 11.31
CA THR A 44 -17.60 -8.50 11.46
C THR A 44 -17.80 -9.05 12.85
N LEU A 45 -18.50 -8.32 13.71
CA LEU A 45 -18.76 -8.75 15.09
C LEU A 45 -20.00 -9.64 15.16
N LEU A 46 -20.01 -10.54 16.16
CA LEU A 46 -21.11 -11.48 16.35
C LEU A 46 -22.43 -10.72 16.58
N GLY A 47 -23.41 -10.98 15.72
CA GLY A 47 -24.73 -10.34 15.80
C GLY A 47 -24.76 -8.88 15.36
N GLN A 48 -23.69 -8.36 14.75
CA GLN A 48 -23.65 -7.01 14.17
C GLN A 48 -23.37 -7.04 12.66
N ALA A 49 -23.64 -5.92 12.00
CA ALA A 49 -23.27 -5.74 10.60
C ALA A 49 -21.74 -5.63 10.47
N ALA A 50 -21.22 -6.07 9.32
CA ALA A 50 -19.81 -5.87 8.99
C ALA A 50 -19.48 -4.38 8.92
N VAL A 51 -18.33 -4.01 9.48
CA VAL A 51 -17.79 -2.67 9.53
C VAL A 51 -16.51 -2.65 8.69
N GLN A 52 -16.50 -1.77 7.68
CA GLN A 52 -15.33 -1.48 6.87
C GLN A 52 -15.00 0.01 6.98
N VAL A 53 -13.78 0.33 7.38
CA VAL A 53 -13.25 1.70 7.40
C VAL A 53 -11.83 1.69 6.82
N GLY A 54 -11.60 2.47 5.77
CA GLY A 54 -10.27 2.62 5.19
C GLY A 54 -9.99 1.72 3.97
N PRO A 55 -8.73 1.73 3.50
CA PRO A 55 -7.57 2.40 4.11
C PRO A 55 -7.69 3.93 4.11
N LEU A 56 -7.34 4.57 5.23
CA LEU A 56 -7.40 6.03 5.43
C LEU A 56 -6.00 6.64 5.52
N ALA A 57 -5.91 7.93 5.15
CA ALA A 57 -4.65 8.67 5.05
C ALA A 57 -3.61 7.90 4.23
N VAL A 58 -3.96 7.51 3.00
CA VAL A 58 -3.07 6.75 2.11
C VAL A 58 -2.04 7.67 1.48
N ALA A 59 -0.76 7.28 1.55
CA ALA A 59 0.35 7.95 0.90
C ALA A 59 1.19 6.95 0.08
N ASP A 60 1.72 7.41 -1.05
CA ASP A 60 2.58 6.62 -1.95
C ASP A 60 3.74 7.48 -2.49
N SER A 61 4.89 6.87 -2.76
CA SER A 61 6.05 7.57 -3.31
C SER A 61 5.79 8.13 -4.71
N ASP A 62 4.86 7.56 -5.47
CA ASP A 62 4.48 7.97 -6.82
C ASP A 62 3.19 8.80 -6.85
N GLY A 63 2.61 9.10 -5.70
CA GLY A 63 1.44 9.98 -5.57
C GLY A 63 0.77 9.92 -4.20
N PRO A 64 -0.12 10.85 -3.89
CA PRO A 64 0.20 11.84 -2.84
C PRO A 64 1.22 11.34 -1.80
N THR A 65 2.39 11.98 -1.76
CA THR A 65 3.49 11.60 -0.85
C THR A 65 3.17 11.80 0.64
N SER A 66 2.04 12.44 0.94
CA SER A 66 1.49 12.55 2.28
C SER A 66 -0.02 12.70 2.26
N ALA A 67 -0.67 12.19 3.30
CA ALA A 67 -2.10 12.33 3.51
C ALA A 67 -2.41 12.40 5.01
N SER A 68 -3.53 13.03 5.34
CA SER A 68 -4.02 13.07 6.72
C SER A 68 -5.54 13.05 6.81
N VAL A 69 -6.04 12.50 7.92
CA VAL A 69 -7.46 12.51 8.31
C VAL A 69 -7.53 13.06 9.73
N ALA A 70 -8.45 13.99 9.99
CA ALA A 70 -8.51 14.68 11.27
C ALA A 70 -8.88 13.77 12.45
N SER A 71 -9.77 12.81 12.20
CA SER A 71 -10.23 11.83 13.18
C SER A 71 -10.96 10.69 12.49
N VAL A 72 -10.91 9.51 13.09
CA VAL A 72 -11.77 8.37 12.73
C VAL A 72 -12.62 8.06 13.93
N ASP A 73 -13.93 7.97 13.76
CA ASP A 73 -14.85 7.63 14.85
C ASP A 73 -15.87 6.62 14.33
N GLN A 74 -15.60 5.35 14.63
CA GLN A 74 -16.46 4.23 14.33
C GLN A 74 -16.93 3.61 15.66
N PRO A 75 -18.18 3.88 16.07
CA PRO A 75 -18.70 3.51 17.38
C PRO A 75 -18.49 2.03 17.73
N GLY A 76 -17.85 1.78 18.87
CA GLY A 76 -17.59 0.43 19.39
C GLY A 76 -16.48 -0.34 18.67
N VAL A 77 -15.81 0.25 17.69
CA VAL A 77 -14.75 -0.42 16.93
C VAL A 77 -13.43 0.33 17.06
N LEU A 78 -13.40 1.59 16.64
CA LEU A 78 -12.18 2.40 16.59
C LEU A 78 -12.51 3.88 16.74
N ARG A 79 -11.77 4.55 17.60
CA ARG A 79 -11.72 6.01 17.67
C ARG A 79 -10.27 6.47 17.61
N THR A 80 -10.00 7.52 16.85
CA THR A 80 -8.66 8.12 16.74
C THR A 80 -8.75 9.63 16.68
N GLY A 81 -7.68 10.29 17.13
CA GLY A 81 -7.37 11.65 16.71
C GLY A 81 -6.81 11.68 15.28
N VAL A 82 -5.87 12.60 15.05
CA VAL A 82 -5.27 12.80 13.73
C VAL A 82 -4.52 11.55 13.26
N VAL A 83 -4.82 11.15 12.03
CA VAL A 83 -4.16 10.06 11.32
C VAL A 83 -3.34 10.68 10.19
N THR A 84 -2.06 10.32 10.09
CA THR A 84 -1.15 10.81 9.05
C THR A 84 -0.38 9.66 8.42
N ALA A 85 -0.08 9.77 7.14
CA ALA A 85 0.90 8.92 6.49
C ALA A 85 1.75 9.73 5.50
N SER A 86 2.96 9.22 5.23
CA SER A 86 3.86 9.75 4.24
C SER A 86 4.68 8.64 3.58
N ALA A 87 5.02 8.85 2.33
CA ALA A 87 5.88 7.98 1.56
C ALA A 87 6.74 8.84 0.62
N SER A 88 8.01 8.49 0.51
CA SER A 88 8.97 9.26 -0.28
C SER A 88 10.06 8.38 -0.86
N ARG A 89 10.56 8.80 -2.02
CA ARG A 89 11.70 8.22 -2.75
C ARG A 89 12.75 9.32 -2.92
N ASP A 90 14.00 9.00 -2.64
CA ASP A 90 15.15 9.84 -2.98
C ASP A 90 15.73 9.39 -4.32
N ASP A 91 15.55 10.19 -5.36
CA ASP A 91 16.03 9.89 -6.71
C ASP A 91 17.57 9.84 -6.82
N GLN A 92 18.31 10.45 -5.89
CA GLN A 92 19.77 10.45 -5.93
C GLN A 92 20.36 9.13 -5.40
N SER A 93 19.82 8.63 -4.29
CA SER A 93 20.32 7.44 -3.62
C SER A 93 19.52 6.18 -3.95
N GLY A 94 18.30 6.33 -4.46
CA GLY A 94 17.31 5.27 -4.62
C GLY A 94 16.67 4.81 -3.30
N ALA A 95 16.98 5.48 -2.18
CA ALA A 95 16.40 5.18 -0.88
C ALA A 95 14.92 5.53 -0.83
N VAL A 96 14.16 4.77 -0.05
CA VAL A 96 12.74 5.04 0.18
C VAL A 96 12.42 5.01 1.66
N THR A 97 11.46 5.85 2.05
CA THR A 97 10.95 5.93 3.41
C THR A 97 9.44 6.02 3.38
N ALA A 98 8.80 5.18 4.18
CA ALA A 98 7.37 5.18 4.44
C ALA A 98 7.13 5.33 5.94
N SER A 99 6.15 6.14 6.33
CA SER A 99 5.73 6.25 7.72
C SER A 99 4.24 6.51 7.85
N ALA A 100 3.65 5.99 8.92
CA ALA A 100 2.28 6.26 9.32
C ALA A 100 2.24 6.54 10.82
N SER A 101 1.41 7.49 11.25
CA SER A 101 1.24 7.86 12.65
C SER A 101 -0.21 8.20 12.94
N THR A 102 -0.72 7.61 14.01
CA THR A 102 -2.08 7.82 14.52
C THR A 102 -1.98 8.28 15.97
N VAL A 103 -2.63 9.39 16.29
CA VAL A 103 -2.68 9.92 17.66
C VAL A 103 -4.01 9.59 18.34
N ASP A 104 -3.98 9.50 19.67
CA ASP A 104 -5.14 9.26 20.53
C ASP A 104 -6.00 8.08 20.03
N ALA A 105 -5.36 6.94 19.78
CA ALA A 105 -6.03 5.75 19.27
C ALA A 105 -6.71 4.97 20.40
N GLU A 106 -7.95 4.52 20.15
CA GLU A 106 -8.77 3.70 21.04
C GLU A 106 -9.43 2.59 20.22
N VAL A 107 -9.04 1.34 20.44
CA VAL A 107 -9.58 0.16 19.79
C VAL A 107 -10.62 -0.49 20.70
N GLY A 108 -11.88 -0.14 20.48
CA GLY A 108 -13.02 -0.59 21.30
C GLY A 108 -13.53 -1.99 20.97
N VAL A 109 -13.07 -2.61 19.88
CA VAL A 109 -13.56 -3.93 19.43
C VAL A 109 -13.33 -5.05 20.46
N LEU A 110 -12.36 -4.86 21.36
CA LEU A 110 -12.05 -5.78 22.46
C LEU A 110 -12.60 -5.32 23.83
N GLY A 111 -13.25 -4.16 23.89
CA GLY A 111 -13.77 -3.53 25.11
C GLY A 111 -14.52 -4.49 26.05
N PRO A 112 -15.47 -5.30 25.55
CA PRO A 112 -16.21 -6.25 26.38
C PRO A 112 -15.38 -7.37 27.02
N VAL A 113 -14.15 -7.61 26.55
CA VAL A 113 -13.31 -8.74 26.97
C VAL A 113 -12.10 -8.30 27.75
N VAL A 114 -11.35 -7.33 27.23
CA VAL A 114 -10.08 -6.90 27.82
C VAL A 114 -10.08 -5.45 28.27
N GLY A 115 -11.18 -4.72 28.06
CA GLY A 115 -11.21 -3.26 28.14
C GLY A 115 -10.75 -2.62 26.83
N ASP A 116 -10.79 -1.29 26.79
CA ASP A 116 -10.42 -0.54 25.61
C ASP A 116 -8.89 -0.51 25.47
N VAL A 117 -8.39 -0.80 24.27
CA VAL A 117 -6.96 -0.73 23.97
C VAL A 117 -6.65 0.69 23.51
N THR A 118 -5.82 1.42 24.24
CA THR A 118 -5.53 2.83 23.97
C THR A 118 -4.04 3.10 23.77
N ALA A 119 -3.71 4.14 23.01
CA ALA A 119 -2.35 4.67 22.91
C ALA A 119 -2.37 6.14 22.48
N SER A 120 -1.49 6.97 23.08
CA SER A 120 -1.32 8.37 22.70
C SER A 120 -0.78 8.51 21.28
N VAL A 121 0.17 7.64 20.89
CA VAL A 121 0.74 7.62 19.53
C VAL A 121 1.02 6.19 19.12
N ILE A 122 0.58 5.81 17.92
CA ILE A 122 0.91 4.56 17.24
C ILE A 122 1.58 4.92 15.92
N ALA A 123 2.86 4.62 15.79
CA ALA A 123 3.64 4.94 14.60
C ALA A 123 4.32 3.70 14.00
N ALA A 124 4.31 3.60 12.68
CA ALA A 124 5.10 2.66 11.90
C ALA A 124 6.07 3.42 10.99
N GLU A 125 7.29 2.92 10.88
CA GLU A 125 8.30 3.45 9.98
C GLU A 125 8.98 2.29 9.26
N CYS A 126 9.14 2.47 7.96
CA CYS A 126 9.93 1.61 7.12
C CYS A 126 10.92 2.48 6.33
N THR A 127 12.16 2.01 6.22
CA THR A 127 13.19 2.65 5.39
C THR A 127 13.95 1.59 4.62
N ALA A 128 14.10 1.77 3.31
CA ALA A 128 14.99 0.96 2.48
C ALA A 128 16.14 1.81 1.93
N THR A 129 17.35 1.29 2.06
CA THR A 129 18.57 1.88 1.49
C THR A 129 19.37 0.81 0.76
N GLN A 130 20.50 1.21 0.16
CA GLN A 130 21.45 0.28 -0.46
C GLN A 130 22.05 -0.74 0.53
N GLN A 131 21.92 -0.53 1.84
CA GLN A 131 22.40 -1.45 2.88
C GLN A 131 21.36 -2.50 3.28
N GLY A 132 20.09 -2.31 2.89
CA GLY A 132 18.98 -3.16 3.27
C GLY A 132 17.74 -2.37 3.67
N ILE A 133 16.71 -3.12 4.06
CA ILE A 133 15.43 -2.58 4.51
C ILE A 133 15.32 -2.76 6.02
N THR A 134 14.87 -1.72 6.71
CA THR A 134 14.63 -1.70 8.15
C THR A 134 13.20 -1.25 8.43
N GLY A 135 12.60 -1.85 9.45
CA GLY A 135 11.26 -1.55 9.91
C GLY A 135 11.22 -1.42 11.43
N LYS A 136 10.38 -0.53 11.93
CA LYS A 136 10.14 -0.35 13.37
C LYS A 136 8.76 0.24 13.61
N SER A 137 8.25 0.04 14.82
CA SER A 137 7.09 0.75 15.33
C SER A 137 7.38 1.41 16.67
N THR A 138 6.59 2.43 17.00
CA THR A 138 6.63 3.10 18.30
C THR A 138 5.21 3.24 18.82
N LEU A 139 5.02 2.86 20.08
CA LEU A 139 3.76 2.91 20.82
C LEU A 139 3.99 3.79 22.05
N THR A 140 3.28 4.91 22.18
CA THR A 140 3.43 5.83 23.32
C THR A 140 2.21 5.74 24.22
N ASP A 141 2.43 5.63 25.54
CA ASP A 141 1.39 5.50 26.58
C ASP A 141 0.34 4.44 26.24
N VAL A 142 0.80 3.27 25.81
CA VAL A 142 -0.08 2.18 25.42
C VAL A 142 -0.67 1.48 26.64
N ASP A 143 -1.98 1.33 26.65
CA ASP A 143 -2.75 0.53 27.60
C ASP A 143 -3.49 -0.55 26.82
N LEU A 144 -3.14 -1.82 27.06
CA LEU A 144 -3.79 -2.97 26.43
C LEU A 144 -4.91 -3.55 27.32
N GLY A 145 -5.35 -2.81 28.33
CA GLY A 145 -6.33 -3.24 29.32
C GLY A 145 -5.83 -4.48 30.09
N SER A 146 -6.67 -5.51 30.16
CA SER A 146 -6.34 -6.74 30.89
C SER A 146 -5.26 -7.61 30.23
N LEU A 147 -4.80 -7.26 29.02
CA LEU A 147 -3.71 -7.97 28.34
C LEU A 147 -2.34 -7.69 28.96
N GLY A 148 -2.23 -6.62 29.77
CA GLY A 148 -1.03 -6.26 30.49
C GLY A 148 -0.16 -5.22 29.77
N PRO A 149 0.95 -4.83 30.38
CA PRO A 149 1.83 -3.80 29.85
C PRO A 149 2.62 -4.30 28.64
N VAL A 150 2.99 -3.37 27.75
CA VAL A 150 3.94 -3.63 26.67
C VAL A 150 4.97 -2.51 26.57
N ASP A 151 6.17 -2.86 26.14
CA ASP A 151 7.22 -1.89 25.86
C ASP A 151 6.82 -0.95 24.72
N ALA A 152 7.15 0.33 24.86
CA ALA A 152 6.91 1.35 23.85
C ALA A 152 7.54 1.03 22.49
N ASN A 153 8.61 0.23 22.49
CA ASN A 153 9.29 -0.28 21.30
C ASN A 153 9.29 -1.81 21.34
N ALA A 154 8.12 -2.41 21.22
CA ALA A 154 7.95 -3.85 21.17
C ALA A 154 8.89 -4.47 20.11
N ALA A 155 9.46 -5.65 20.42
CA ALA A 155 10.28 -6.38 19.48
C ALA A 155 9.48 -6.73 18.21
N PRO A 156 10.12 -6.89 17.04
CA PRO A 156 9.42 -7.29 15.82
C PRO A 156 8.55 -8.53 16.04
N ASN A 157 7.31 -8.49 15.56
CA ASN A 157 6.31 -9.55 15.64
C ASN A 157 5.91 -9.95 17.08
N THR A 158 5.90 -9.00 18.01
CA THR A 158 5.43 -9.24 19.38
C THR A 158 3.95 -9.60 19.37
N THR A 159 3.63 -10.83 19.75
CA THR A 159 2.28 -11.39 19.69
C THR A 159 1.68 -11.51 21.08
N ILE A 160 0.42 -11.09 21.21
CA ILE A 160 -0.39 -11.19 22.42
C ILE A 160 -1.71 -11.88 22.05
N ASP A 161 -2.01 -12.99 22.71
CA ASP A 161 -3.29 -13.68 22.53
C ASP A 161 -4.40 -12.97 23.32
N VAL A 162 -5.51 -12.69 22.66
CA VAL A 162 -6.74 -12.20 23.31
C VAL A 162 -7.55 -13.41 23.74
N LYS A 163 -7.75 -13.57 25.06
CA LYS A 163 -8.40 -14.75 25.64
C LYS A 163 -9.69 -14.41 26.39
N VAL A 164 -10.75 -15.16 26.11
CA VAL A 164 -12.02 -15.18 26.87
C VAL A 164 -12.14 -16.55 27.51
N LEU A 165 -12.26 -16.63 28.84
CA LEU A 165 -12.45 -17.92 29.53
C LEU A 165 -11.42 -19.00 29.11
N ASN A 166 -10.15 -18.62 28.93
CA ASN A 166 -9.04 -19.44 28.43
C ASN A 166 -9.14 -19.91 26.97
N VAL A 167 -10.04 -19.33 26.19
CA VAL A 167 -10.20 -19.57 24.76
C VAL A 167 -9.64 -18.38 23.99
N VAL A 168 -8.76 -18.62 23.01
CA VAL A 168 -8.19 -17.55 22.17
C VAL A 168 -9.26 -17.11 21.17
N VAL A 169 -9.65 -15.84 21.24
CA VAL A 169 -10.69 -15.23 20.38
C VAL A 169 -10.11 -14.21 19.39
N GLY A 170 -8.85 -13.83 19.58
CA GLY A 170 -8.15 -12.88 18.72
C GLY A 170 -6.65 -12.88 18.98
N LYS A 171 -5.92 -12.23 18.10
CA LYS A 171 -4.47 -12.08 18.17
C LYS A 171 -4.12 -10.62 17.93
N LEU A 172 -3.41 -10.01 18.88
CA LEU A 172 -2.83 -8.69 18.74
C LEU A 172 -1.34 -8.85 18.43
N VAL A 173 -0.90 -8.30 17.31
CA VAL A 173 0.51 -8.28 16.90
C VAL A 173 0.98 -6.83 16.87
N LEU A 174 2.04 -6.56 17.63
CA LEU A 174 2.69 -5.27 17.71
C LEU A 174 4.01 -5.33 16.95
N ASN A 175 4.34 -4.24 16.25
CA ASN A 175 5.51 -4.19 15.37
C ASN A 175 5.54 -5.39 14.41
N GLU A 176 4.41 -5.71 13.78
CA GLU A 176 4.36 -6.81 12.81
C GLU A 176 5.21 -6.43 11.61
N GLN A 177 6.18 -7.28 11.27
CA GLN A 177 7.08 -7.07 10.15
C GLN A 177 6.94 -8.23 9.19
N VAL A 178 6.34 -7.96 8.04
CA VAL A 178 6.07 -8.93 6.98
C VAL A 178 7.05 -8.68 5.85
N THR A 179 7.96 -9.62 5.64
CA THR A 179 8.78 -9.66 4.42
C THR A 179 7.97 -10.28 3.30
N ASN A 180 7.61 -9.47 2.32
CA ASN A 180 6.81 -9.91 1.18
C ASN A 180 7.68 -10.67 0.17
N THR A 181 7.04 -11.47 -0.67
CA THR A 181 7.71 -12.29 -1.69
C THR A 181 8.43 -11.46 -2.76
N ASP A 182 8.07 -10.19 -2.93
CA ASP A 182 8.73 -9.23 -3.83
C ASP A 182 9.98 -8.57 -3.20
N GLY A 183 10.30 -8.92 -1.95
CA GLY A 183 11.42 -8.37 -1.20
C GLY A 183 11.10 -7.06 -0.46
N SER A 184 9.86 -6.56 -0.54
CA SER A 184 9.41 -5.43 0.27
C SER A 184 9.21 -5.82 1.73
N LEU A 185 9.23 -4.82 2.61
CA LEU A 185 8.94 -4.95 4.04
C LEU A 185 7.72 -4.13 4.37
N THR A 186 6.68 -4.77 4.90
CA THR A 186 5.52 -4.10 5.50
C THR A 186 5.64 -4.13 7.01
N VAL A 187 5.44 -2.98 7.64
CA VAL A 187 5.44 -2.79 9.08
C VAL A 187 4.07 -2.32 9.51
N ASN A 188 3.36 -3.12 10.30
CA ASN A 188 2.13 -2.72 10.97
C ASN A 188 2.45 -2.44 12.43
N ALA A 189 2.21 -1.21 12.90
CA ALA A 189 2.50 -0.87 14.29
C ALA A 189 1.60 -1.63 15.27
N LEU A 190 0.31 -1.70 14.96
CA LEU A 190 -0.68 -2.51 15.67
C LEU A 190 -1.56 -3.23 14.65
N HIS A 191 -1.64 -4.55 14.76
CA HIS A 191 -2.52 -5.40 13.97
C HIS A 191 -3.30 -6.34 14.89
N LEU A 192 -4.62 -6.22 14.90
CA LEU A 192 -5.52 -7.09 15.64
C LEU A 192 -6.33 -7.94 14.67
N THR A 193 -6.25 -9.26 14.81
CA THR A 193 -7.06 -10.23 14.08
C THR A 193 -8.08 -10.90 15.00
N LEU A 194 -9.35 -10.93 14.61
CA LEU A 194 -10.43 -11.64 15.28
C LEU A 194 -10.63 -13.02 14.65
N LEU A 195 -10.72 -14.07 15.49
CA LEU A 195 -10.74 -15.46 15.03
C LEU A 195 -12.17 -16.02 14.97
N ALA A 196 -12.58 -16.45 13.77
CA ALA A 196 -13.94 -16.93 13.48
C ALA A 196 -14.31 -18.28 14.11
N ASP A 197 -13.33 -19.16 14.27
CA ASP A 197 -13.59 -20.61 14.32
C ASP A 197 -13.49 -21.20 15.73
N VAL A 198 -13.63 -20.35 16.75
CA VAL A 198 -13.48 -20.75 18.15
C VAL A 198 -14.80 -20.52 18.89
N LEU A 199 -15.22 -21.49 19.71
CA LEU A 199 -16.40 -21.36 20.58
C LEU A 199 -16.26 -20.08 21.42
N GLY A 200 -17.14 -19.10 21.21
CA GLY A 200 -17.06 -17.79 21.87
C GLY A 200 -16.34 -16.70 21.06
N ALA A 201 -16.13 -16.90 19.76
CA ALA A 201 -15.63 -15.87 18.84
C ALA A 201 -16.44 -14.56 18.95
N LEU A 202 -15.74 -13.44 19.15
CA LEU A 202 -16.32 -12.10 19.18
C LEU A 202 -16.71 -11.62 17.78
N GLY A 203 -16.10 -12.20 16.75
CA GLY A 203 -16.21 -11.77 15.37
C GLY A 203 -15.09 -12.31 14.51
N THR A 204 -14.94 -11.72 13.32
CA THR A 204 -13.92 -12.05 12.32
C THR A 204 -13.35 -10.79 11.71
N GLY A 205 -12.13 -10.87 11.21
CA GLY A 205 -11.49 -9.79 10.44
C GLY A 205 -10.44 -9.03 11.23
N ASP A 206 -10.01 -7.91 10.69
CA ASP A 206 -8.75 -7.28 11.06
C ASP A 206 -8.89 -5.78 11.34
N VAL A 207 -8.06 -5.28 12.26
CA VAL A 207 -7.85 -3.86 12.54
C VAL A 207 -6.36 -3.59 12.45
N VAL A 208 -5.97 -2.73 11.51
CA VAL A 208 -4.58 -2.31 11.32
C VAL A 208 -4.49 -0.80 11.58
N ILE A 209 -3.60 -0.43 12.49
CA ILE A 209 -3.30 0.98 12.81
C ILE A 209 -1.83 1.24 12.51
N SER A 210 -1.62 2.25 11.68
CA SER A 210 -0.35 2.73 11.15
C SER A 210 0.43 1.61 10.45
N SER A 211 0.36 1.59 9.13
CA SER A 211 1.10 0.67 8.28
C SER A 211 2.04 1.44 7.35
N ALA A 212 3.27 0.94 7.22
CA ALA A 212 4.28 1.48 6.32
C ALA A 212 4.97 0.34 5.57
N THR A 213 5.05 0.46 4.25
CA THR A 213 5.67 -0.53 3.36
C THR A 213 6.75 0.12 2.51
N CYS A 214 7.90 -0.54 2.41
CA CYS A 214 8.95 -0.15 1.46
C CYS A 214 9.33 -1.31 0.56
N GLY A 215 9.41 -1.05 -0.73
CA GLY A 215 10.16 -1.88 -1.65
C GLY A 215 11.66 -1.82 -1.40
N PRO A 216 12.44 -2.74 -1.98
CA PRO A 216 13.88 -2.63 -2.04
C PRO A 216 14.30 -1.28 -2.65
N ALA A 217 15.41 -0.71 -2.16
CA ALA A 217 15.93 0.54 -2.71
C ALA A 217 16.21 0.38 -4.22
N ALA A 218 15.83 1.40 -5.00
CA ALA A 218 16.13 1.43 -6.43
C ALA A 218 17.64 1.63 -6.64
N LEU A 219 18.18 1.15 -7.76
CA LEU A 219 19.53 1.53 -8.13
C LEU A 219 19.58 3.04 -8.38
N PRO A 220 20.63 3.76 -7.95
CA PRO A 220 20.84 5.15 -8.32
C PRO A 220 20.85 5.24 -9.84
N ILE A 221 19.79 5.77 -10.44
CA ILE A 221 19.78 6.00 -11.87
C ILE A 221 20.54 7.33 -12.05
N PRO A 222 21.76 7.35 -12.62
CA PRO A 222 22.36 8.63 -12.94
C PRO A 222 21.38 9.34 -13.84
N MET A 223 20.93 10.52 -13.42
CA MET A 223 20.10 11.42 -14.19
C MET A 223 20.88 11.86 -15.44
N ALA A 224 21.04 10.96 -16.41
CA ALA A 224 21.12 11.32 -17.80
C ALA A 224 19.74 11.87 -18.14
N SER A 225 19.49 13.10 -17.67
CA SER A 225 18.35 13.93 -18.03
C SER A 225 18.00 13.65 -19.48
N GLY A 226 16.74 13.31 -19.77
CA GLY A 226 16.33 12.83 -21.10
C GLY A 226 16.79 13.74 -22.25
N THR A 227 17.10 15.01 -21.96
CA THR A 227 17.83 15.93 -22.84
C THR A 227 19.13 15.36 -23.40
N GLY A 228 19.96 14.65 -22.64
CA GLY A 228 21.20 14.03 -23.14
C GLY A 228 20.95 12.91 -24.16
N LEU A 229 19.89 12.12 -23.97
CA LEU A 229 19.49 11.08 -24.93
C LEU A 229 18.88 11.70 -26.19
N TRP A 230 18.02 12.72 -26.05
CA TRP A 230 17.45 13.46 -27.20
C TRP A 230 18.51 14.26 -27.96
N LEU A 231 19.49 14.84 -27.28
CA LEU A 231 20.64 15.50 -27.90
C LEU A 231 21.53 14.48 -28.61
N GLY A 232 21.76 13.30 -28.01
CA GLY A 232 22.50 12.21 -28.64
C GLY A 232 21.81 11.68 -29.90
N LEU A 233 20.50 11.40 -29.84
CA LEU A 233 19.68 10.97 -30.98
C LEU A 233 19.57 12.06 -32.05
N GLY A 234 19.38 13.31 -31.65
CA GLY A 234 19.34 14.46 -32.56
C GLY A 234 20.66 14.67 -33.30
N MET A 235 21.78 14.52 -32.61
CA MET A 235 23.12 14.62 -33.21
C MET A 235 23.39 13.45 -34.17
N LEU A 236 22.98 12.23 -33.81
CA LEU A 236 23.12 11.05 -34.67
C LEU A 236 22.28 11.18 -35.97
N ALA A 237 21.07 11.76 -35.88
CA ALA A 237 20.26 12.09 -37.05
C ALA A 237 20.90 13.18 -37.93
N LEU A 238 21.56 14.18 -37.33
CA LEU A 238 22.22 15.27 -38.06
C LEU A 238 23.40 14.79 -38.94
N PHE A 239 24.10 13.73 -38.51
CA PHE A 239 25.25 13.18 -39.25
C PHE A 239 24.89 12.00 -40.17
N ALA A 240 23.86 11.21 -39.85
CA ALA A 240 23.47 10.06 -40.67
C ALA A 240 22.76 10.46 -41.98
N VAL A 241 21.96 11.53 -41.96
CA VAL A 241 21.16 11.97 -43.12
C VAL A 241 22.03 12.51 -44.29
N PRO A 242 23.05 13.35 -44.07
CA PRO A 242 23.92 13.82 -45.15
C PRO A 242 24.76 12.70 -45.78
N ALA A 243 25.25 11.76 -44.96
CA ALA A 243 26.06 10.64 -45.45
C ALA A 243 25.27 9.71 -46.37
N ALA A 244 23.99 9.43 -46.04
CA ALA A 244 23.11 8.63 -46.88
C ALA A 244 22.77 9.32 -48.22
N LEU A 245 22.63 10.65 -48.24
CA LEU A 245 22.38 11.41 -49.48
C LEU A 245 23.58 11.47 -50.42
N ILE A 246 24.80 11.42 -49.88
CA ILE A 246 26.04 11.40 -50.68
C ILE A 246 26.26 10.02 -51.30
N THR A 247 25.95 8.93 -50.59
CA THR A 247 26.13 7.56 -51.10
C THR A 247 25.05 7.12 -52.09
N LEU A 248 23.84 7.68 -51.99
CA LEU A 248 22.72 7.39 -52.89
C LEU A 248 22.66 8.27 -54.15
N ARG A 249 23.63 9.18 -54.36
CA ARG A 249 23.64 10.03 -55.54
C ARG A 249 23.94 9.18 -56.79
N PRO A 250 22.97 8.95 -57.70
CA PRO A 250 23.21 8.13 -58.87
C PRO A 250 24.26 8.83 -59.74
N ARG A 251 25.35 8.11 -60.07
CA ARG A 251 26.29 8.53 -61.11
C ARG A 251 25.46 8.71 -62.39
N ARG A 252 25.22 9.96 -62.79
CA ARG A 252 24.70 10.25 -64.13
C ARG A 252 25.76 9.74 -65.10
N ALA A 253 25.45 8.64 -65.78
CA ALA A 253 26.18 8.23 -66.95
C ALA A 253 26.02 9.34 -67.99
N GLU A 254 27.12 10.00 -68.32
CA GLU A 254 27.19 10.91 -69.46
C GLU A 254 26.95 10.08 -70.72
N ALA A 255 25.89 10.43 -71.45
CA ALA A 255 25.65 9.94 -72.78
C ALA A 255 25.91 11.09 -73.77
N VAL A 256 26.87 10.81 -74.65
CA VAL A 256 27.27 11.47 -75.91
C VAL A 256 28.17 12.71 -75.78
#